data_AF-A0A959NY37-F1
#
_entry.id   AF-A0A959NY37-F1
#
_cell.length_a   1.000
_cell.length_b   1.000
_cell.length_c   1.000
_cell.angle_alpha   90.00
_cell.angle_beta   90.00
_cell.angle_gamma   90.00
#
_symmetry.space_group_name_H-M   'P 1'
#
loop_
_entity.id
_entity.type
_entity.pdbx_description
1 polymer ?
#
loop_
_entity_poly.entity_id
_entity_poly.type
_entity_poly.pdbx_seq_one_letter_code
_entity_poly.pdbx_strand_id
1 'polypeptide(L)' 'GKGLFIVFADLTSGEETYGAGRFLYVDGPDTNNNVILDFNKAYNPPCAFTKYATCPLPSDENKLRVRIEAGEKNYGAGH' A
#
# COMPACT_ATOMS: atom_id res chain seq x y z
N GLY A 1 3.96 1.50 20.34
CA GLY A 1 2.91 0.47 20.37
C GLY A 1 3.21 -0.58 19.32
N LYS A 2 2.46 -1.70 19.29
CA LYS A 2 2.54 -2.65 18.18
C LYS A 2 2.05 -1.94 16.90
N GLY A 3 2.90 -1.82 15.89
CA GLY A 3 2.52 -1.23 14.61
C GLY A 3 1.49 -2.08 13.88
N LEU A 4 0.67 -1.44 13.05
CA LEU A 4 -0.28 -2.11 12.17
C LEU A 4 0.33 -2.20 10.76
N PHE A 5 0.02 -3.29 10.08
CA PHE A 5 0.41 -3.51 8.70
C PHE A 5 -0.84 -3.50 7.82
N ILE A 6 -0.85 -2.60 6.85
CA ILE A 6 -1.99 -2.38 5.97
C ILE A 6 -1.57 -2.70 4.54
N VAL A 7 -2.38 -3.52 3.88
CA VAL A 7 -2.31 -3.79 2.45
C VAL A 7 -3.53 -3.16 1.81
N PHE A 8 -3.31 -2.26 0.86
CA PHE A 8 -4.39 -1.52 0.21
C PHE A 8 -4.17 -1.40 -1.30
N ALA A 9 -5.26 -1.24 -2.03
CA ALA A 9 -5.23 -0.77 -3.41
C ALA A 9 -6.11 0.48 -3.52
N ASP A 10 -5.85 1.28 -4.54
CA ASP A 10 -6.56 2.52 -4.79
C ASP A 10 -6.66 2.76 -6.31
N LEU A 11 -7.32 3.84 -6.73
CA LEU A 11 -7.55 4.12 -8.15
C LEU A 11 -6.26 4.45 -8.95
N THR A 12 -5.09 4.55 -8.32
CA THR A 12 -3.80 4.64 -9.02
C THR A 12 -3.13 3.27 -9.25
N SER A 13 -3.62 2.20 -8.62
CA SER A 13 -3.04 0.86 -8.73
C SER A 13 -3.21 0.32 -10.16
N GLY A 14 -2.10 -0.05 -10.80
CA GLY A 14 -2.07 -0.54 -12.18
C GLY A 14 -1.87 0.56 -13.23
N GLU A 15 -2.08 1.81 -12.86
CA GLU A 15 -1.89 2.98 -13.74
C GLU A 15 -0.59 3.71 -13.40
N GLU A 16 -0.44 4.15 -12.14
CA GLU A 16 0.71 4.93 -11.66
C GLU A 16 1.49 4.25 -10.54
N THR A 17 0.88 3.29 -9.85
CA THR A 17 1.45 2.55 -8.70
C THR A 17 1.24 1.04 -8.88
N TYR A 18 1.91 0.21 -8.07
CA TYR A 18 1.95 -1.24 -8.31
C TYR A 18 0.56 -1.87 -8.42
N GLY A 19 0.37 -2.72 -9.44
CA GLY A 19 -0.95 -3.20 -9.86
C GLY A 19 -1.72 -3.96 -8.77
N ALA A 20 -1.02 -4.71 -7.93
CA ALA A 20 -1.65 -5.46 -6.86
C ALA A 20 -1.91 -4.65 -5.57
N GLY A 21 -1.50 -3.37 -5.54
CA GLY A 21 -1.60 -2.50 -4.37
C GLY A 21 -0.27 -2.24 -3.67
N ARG A 22 -0.31 -1.48 -2.58
CA ARG A 22 0.87 -1.04 -1.81
C ARG A 22 0.75 -1.42 -0.35
N PHE A 23 1.89 -1.39 0.32
CA PHE A 23 2.02 -1.64 1.74
C PHE A 23 2.18 -0.34 2.51
N LEU A 24 1.59 -0.30 3.72
CA LEU A 24 1.74 0.81 4.65
C LEU A 24 1.89 0.25 6.06
N TYR A 25 2.99 0.60 6.72
CA TYR A 25 3.12 0.42 8.17
C TYR A 25 2.69 1.69 8.88
N VAL A 26 1.87 1.54 9.90
CA VAL A 26 1.41 2.65 10.73
C VAL A 26 1.61 2.33 12.20
N ASP A 27 1.74 3.37 13.01
CA ASP A 27 1.73 3.22 14.44
C ASP A 27 0.36 2.70 14.93
N GLY A 28 0.36 2.04 16.08
CA GLY A 28 -0.88 1.68 16.75
C GLY A 28 -1.70 2.93 17.14
N PRO A 29 -2.97 2.76 17.55
CA PRO A 29 -3.83 3.89 17.89
C PRO A 29 -3.20 4.81 18.94
N ASP A 30 -3.43 6.12 18.77
CA ASP A 30 -3.04 7.15 19.74
C ASP A 30 -3.88 7.07 21.03
N THR A 31 -3.66 7.99 21.97
CA THR A 31 -4.40 8.03 23.24
C THR A 31 -5.90 8.30 23.06
N ASN A 32 -6.31 8.80 21.89
CA ASN A 32 -7.69 9.07 21.51
C ASN A 32 -8.27 7.95 20.62
N ASN A 33 -7.54 6.82 20.49
CA ASN A 33 -7.91 5.68 19.67
C ASN A 33 -7.98 5.98 18.16
N ASN A 34 -7.24 6.97 17.67
CA ASN A 34 -7.11 7.28 16.25
C ASN A 34 -5.84 6.66 15.66
N VAL A 35 -5.88 6.34 14.36
CA VAL A 35 -4.72 5.90 13.59
C VAL A 35 -4.47 6.89 12.46
N ILE A 36 -3.23 7.34 12.30
CA ILE A 36 -2.83 8.21 11.20
C ILE A 36 -2.32 7.35 10.04
N LEU A 37 -2.98 7.46 8.89
CA LEU A 37 -2.54 6.83 7.64
C LEU A 37 -1.76 7.86 6.80
N ASP A 38 -0.44 7.79 6.84
CA ASP A 38 0.43 8.65 6.01
C ASP A 38 0.79 7.94 4.70
N PHE A 39 -0.03 8.15 3.67
CA PHE A 39 0.18 7.52 2.36
C PHE A 39 1.46 7.92 1.64
N ASN A 40 2.16 9.00 2.07
CA ASN A 40 3.49 9.32 1.54
C ASN A 40 4.52 8.23 1.85
N LYS A 41 4.26 7.40 2.87
CA LYS A 41 5.10 6.27 3.27
C LYS A 41 4.66 4.95 2.68
N ALA A 42 3.63 4.95 1.81
CA ALA A 42 3.23 3.73 1.12
C ALA A 42 4.32 3.29 0.14
N TYR A 43 4.66 2.01 0.15
CA TYR A 43 5.75 1.45 -0.65
C TYR A 43 5.32 0.21 -1.41
N ASN A 44 6.05 -0.10 -2.48
CA ASN A 44 5.78 -1.25 -3.33
C ASN A 44 6.23 -2.54 -2.63
N PRO A 45 5.38 -3.58 -2.63
CA PRO A 45 5.72 -4.85 -2.00
C PRO A 45 6.81 -5.60 -2.79
N PRO A 46 7.53 -6.58 -2.19
CA PRO A 46 8.63 -7.28 -2.87
C PRO A 46 8.25 -7.95 -4.21
N CYS A 47 7.02 -8.43 -4.33
CA CYS A 47 6.47 -8.99 -5.59
C CYS A 47 6.40 -7.98 -6.74
N ALA A 48 6.48 -6.67 -6.46
CA ALA A 48 6.61 -5.65 -7.49
C ALA A 48 7.96 -5.69 -8.21
N PHE A 49 8.97 -6.33 -7.62
CA PHE A 49 10.34 -6.37 -8.14
C PHE A 49 10.79 -7.77 -8.55
N THR A 50 10.06 -8.82 -8.16
CA THR A 50 10.42 -10.20 -8.47
C THR A 50 9.22 -11.14 -8.45
N LYS A 51 9.14 -12.00 -9.47
CA LYS A 51 8.13 -13.08 -9.56
C LYS A 51 8.28 -14.19 -8.53
N TYR A 52 9.39 -14.21 -7.79
CA TYR A 52 9.67 -15.26 -6.79
C TYR A 52 9.18 -14.90 -5.38
N ALA A 53 8.67 -13.69 -5.17
CA ALA A 53 8.11 -13.26 -3.90
C ALA A 53 6.59 -13.44 -3.88
N THR A 54 6.07 -14.00 -2.79
CA THR A 54 4.64 -14.11 -2.53
C THR A 54 4.20 -13.00 -1.60
N CYS A 55 3.20 -12.22 -2.02
CA CYS A 55 2.66 -11.10 -1.24
C CYS A 55 1.17 -11.32 -0.90
N PRO A 56 0.70 -10.82 0.25
CA PRO A 56 -0.73 -10.66 0.48
C PRO A 56 -1.34 -9.66 -0.52
N LEU A 57 -2.55 -9.95 -0.95
CA LEU A 57 -3.39 -9.02 -1.71
C LEU A 57 -4.32 -8.24 -0.77
N PRO A 58 -4.71 -7.01 -1.11
CA PRO A 58 -5.69 -6.26 -0.34
C PRO A 58 -7.05 -6.97 -0.39
N SER A 59 -7.75 -7.00 0.75
CA SER A 59 -9.16 -7.41 0.80
C SER A 59 -10.04 -6.41 0.06
N ASP A 60 -11.29 -6.77 -0.21
CA ASP A 60 -12.21 -5.89 -0.95
C ASP A 60 -12.50 -4.59 -0.19
N GLU A 61 -12.52 -4.62 1.14
CA GLU A 61 -12.70 -3.44 2.00
C GLU A 61 -11.51 -2.48 1.93
N ASN A 62 -10.32 -3.00 1.61
CA ASN A 62 -9.09 -2.21 1.48
C ASN A 62 -8.83 -1.74 0.03
N LYS A 63 -9.81 -1.90 -0.87
CA LYS A 63 -9.78 -1.32 -2.22
C LYS A 63 -10.50 0.03 -2.19
N LEU A 64 -9.72 1.07 -2.02
CA LEU A 64 -10.23 2.43 -1.85
C LEU A 64 -10.68 3.02 -3.19
N ARG A 65 -11.90 3.58 -3.22
CA ARG A 65 -12.47 4.22 -4.43
C ARG A 65 -12.02 5.68 -4.59
N VAL A 66 -10.77 5.96 -4.25
CA VAL A 66 -10.12 7.27 -4.35
C VAL A 66 -8.75 7.11 -4.98
N ARG A 67 -8.18 8.18 -5.53
CA ARG A 67 -6.81 8.21 -6.04
C ARG A 67 -5.85 8.61 -4.93
N ILE A 68 -4.79 7.84 -4.73
CA ILE A 68 -3.74 8.13 -3.75
C ILE A 68 -2.42 8.32 -4.50
N GLU A 69 -2.16 9.57 -4.88
CA GLU A 69 -1.02 9.96 -5.74
C GLU A 69 0.30 10.15 -4.97
N ALA A 70 0.30 9.89 -3.65
CA ALA A 70 1.45 9.94 -2.76
C ALA A 70 2.04 8.54 -2.53
N GLY A 71 3.33 8.46 -2.16
CA GLY A 71 4.05 7.21 -1.93
C GLY A 71 4.82 6.72 -3.17
N GLU A 72 5.31 5.48 -3.13
CA GLU A 72 6.06 4.91 -4.25
C GLU A 72 5.17 4.72 -5.49
N LYS A 73 5.73 5.10 -6.64
CA LYS A 73 5.15 4.93 -7.97
C LYS A 73 5.74 3.71 -8.68
N ASN A 74 5.10 3.29 -9.77
CA ASN A 74 5.70 2.38 -10.73
C ASN A 74 6.68 3.15 -11.60
N TYR A 75 7.96 3.09 -11.25
CA TYR A 75 9.02 3.47 -12.17
C TYR A 75 9.20 2.30 -13.14
N GLY A 76 8.57 2.39 -14.31
CA GLY A 76 8.49 1.31 -15.29
C GLY A 76 9.79 0.52 -15.43
N ALA A 77 9.78 -0.71 -14.95
CA ALA A 77 10.70 -1.77 -15.33
C ALA A 77 9.83 -3.02 -15.47
N GLY A 78 9.80 -3.56 -16.69
CA GLY A 78 8.85 -4.58 -17.12
C GLY A 78 8.82 -5.81 -16.23
N HIS A 79 7.58 -6.24 -15.96
CA HIS A 79 7.22 -7.64 -15.83
C HIS A 79 6.24 -7.95 -16.96
#